data_AF-A0A6N7B0T5-F1
#
_entry.id   AF-A0A6N7B0T5-F1
#
_cell.length_a   1.000
_cell.length_b   1.000
_cell.length_c   1.000
_cell.angle_alpha   90.00
_cell.angle_beta   90.00
_cell.angle_gamma   90.00
#
_symmetry.space_group_name_H-M   'P 1'
#
loop_
_entity.id
_entity.type
_entity.pdbx_description
1 polymer ?
#
loop_
_entity_poly.entity_id
_entity_poly.type
_entity_poly.pdbx_seq_one_letter_code
_entity_poly.pdbx_strand_id
1 'polypeptide(L)'
;MQEDLARHGTNSALGQQALQKSLQYYNSELDSMRRLHEIGGNESQELKQLDIQLASARVELLKFKNDYLIGIDSTIEQNRLSLMELAATLEKAQAAVDAYQKRAETVTTTVLDKLRFDTLVSIYEQESAYQERMRDIDDKLKAVNLTMSEATVVAPTDGTVNIIADIAPGEVLNNSVEVATIVPDTDTEFKIVFDVSNKDISGVKPGQV
;
A
#
# COMPACT_ATOMS: atom_id res chain seq x y z
N MET A 1 14.16 -15.08 -1.06
CA MET A 1 13.48 -15.02 0.26
C MET A 1 12.96 -13.60 0.60
N GLN A 2 13.67 -12.52 0.27
CA GLN A 2 13.15 -11.14 0.44
C GLN A 2 12.08 -10.72 -0.59
N GLU A 3 12.05 -11.32 -1.78
CA GLU A 3 11.03 -11.04 -2.81
C GLU A 3 9.62 -11.56 -2.48
N ASP A 4 9.49 -12.62 -1.69
CA ASP A 4 8.18 -13.22 -1.37
C ASP A 4 7.40 -12.42 -0.31
N LEU A 5 8.10 -11.85 0.68
CA LEU A 5 7.49 -11.06 1.74
C LEU A 5 6.94 -9.71 1.23
N ALA A 6 7.63 -9.08 0.28
CA ALA A 6 7.22 -7.81 -0.33
C ALA A 6 6.02 -7.96 -1.27
N ARG A 7 5.92 -9.09 -1.98
CA ARG A 7 4.76 -9.44 -2.81
C ARG A 7 3.54 -9.83 -1.97
N HIS A 8 3.74 -10.45 -0.81
CA HIS A 8 2.63 -10.77 0.09
C HIS A 8 2.02 -9.54 0.76
N GLY A 9 2.82 -8.58 1.23
CA GLY A 9 2.30 -7.37 1.89
C GLY A 9 1.53 -6.43 0.96
N THR A 10 1.98 -6.28 -0.29
CA THR A 10 1.29 -5.45 -1.30
C THR A 10 0.01 -6.12 -1.81
N ASN A 11 0.02 -7.44 -2.04
CA ASN A 11 -1.19 -8.19 -2.40
C ASN A 11 -2.23 -8.24 -1.25
N SER A 12 -1.81 -8.28 0.02
CA SER A 12 -2.76 -8.31 1.14
C SER A 12 -3.44 -6.95 1.37
N ALA A 13 -2.72 -5.84 1.21
CA ALA A 13 -3.28 -4.50 1.33
C ALA A 13 -4.29 -4.20 0.21
N LEU A 14 -3.97 -4.57 -1.04
CA LEU A 14 -4.86 -4.44 -2.19
C LEU A 14 -6.12 -5.32 -2.02
N GLY A 15 -5.97 -6.55 -1.51
CA GLY A 15 -7.09 -7.45 -1.21
C GLY A 15 -8.02 -6.92 -0.12
N GLN A 16 -7.47 -6.38 0.98
CA GLN A 16 -8.26 -5.79 2.06
C GLN A 16 -9.02 -4.55 1.59
N GLN A 17 -8.37 -3.69 0.81
CA GLN A 17 -8.97 -2.46 0.27
C GLN A 17 -10.12 -2.78 -0.70
N ALA A 18 -9.95 -3.80 -1.55
CA ALA A 18 -11.01 -4.26 -2.45
C ALA A 18 -12.24 -4.76 -1.68
N LEU A 19 -12.05 -5.56 -0.62
CA LEU A 19 -13.16 -6.03 0.21
C LEU A 19 -13.86 -4.88 0.97
N GLN A 20 -13.11 -3.90 1.47
CA GLN A 20 -13.69 -2.73 2.14
C GLN A 20 -14.52 -1.86 1.18
N LYS A 21 -14.02 -1.61 -0.04
CA LYS A 21 -14.77 -0.87 -1.06
C LYS A 21 -16.05 -1.60 -1.46
N SER A 22 -15.98 -2.91 -1.63
CA SER A 22 -17.14 -3.77 -1.92
C SER A 22 -18.21 -3.69 -0.82
N LEU A 23 -17.81 -3.74 0.46
CA LEU A 23 -18.73 -3.55 1.60
C LEU A 23 -19.36 -2.16 1.65
N GLN A 24 -18.59 -1.13 1.31
CA GLN A 24 -19.06 0.25 1.33
C GLN A 24 -20.09 0.48 0.23
N TYR A 25 -19.83 -0.06 -0.97
CA TYR A 25 -20.75 -0.09 -2.09
C TYR A 25 -22.07 -0.77 -1.70
N TYR A 26 -22.03 -2.03 -1.23
CA TYR A 26 -23.24 -2.76 -0.86
C TYR A 26 -24.03 -2.09 0.25
N ASN A 27 -23.40 -1.50 1.28
CA ASN A 27 -24.13 -0.74 2.31
C ASN A 27 -24.85 0.48 1.72
N SER A 28 -24.20 1.24 0.84
CA SER A 28 -24.79 2.45 0.25
C SER A 28 -25.97 2.14 -0.69
N GLU A 29 -25.85 1.05 -1.44
CA GLU A 29 -26.89 0.55 -2.34
C GLU A 29 -28.12 0.10 -1.55
N LEU A 30 -27.89 -0.58 -0.42
CA LEU A 30 -28.94 -1.11 0.45
C LEU A 30 -29.67 0.02 1.20
N ASP A 31 -28.96 1.04 1.65
CA ASP A 31 -29.56 2.25 2.22
C ASP A 31 -30.41 3.01 1.20
N SER A 32 -29.96 3.07 -0.06
CA SER A 32 -30.70 3.71 -1.15
C SER A 32 -31.98 2.93 -1.48
N MET A 33 -31.87 1.60 -1.56
CA MET A 33 -33.00 0.70 -1.82
C MET A 33 -34.01 0.66 -0.67
N ARG A 34 -33.57 0.73 0.59
CA ARG A 34 -34.46 0.83 1.77
C ARG A 34 -35.26 2.13 1.76
N ARG A 35 -34.62 3.27 1.43
CA ARG A 35 -35.33 4.56 1.30
C ARG A 35 -36.38 4.56 0.20
N LEU A 36 -36.10 3.91 -0.93
CA LEU A 36 -37.06 3.72 -2.02
C LEU A 36 -38.24 2.82 -1.61
N HIS A 37 -37.97 1.80 -0.80
CA HIS A 37 -38.97 0.88 -0.26
C HIS A 37 -39.91 1.56 0.76
N GLU A 38 -39.36 2.37 1.68
CA GLU A 38 -40.13 3.14 2.67
C GLU A 38 -41.16 4.10 2.05
N ILE A 39 -40.98 4.50 0.78
CA ILE A 39 -41.89 5.39 0.03
C ILE A 39 -43.06 4.62 -0.64
N GLY A 40 -43.15 3.29 -0.44
CA GLY A 40 -44.31 2.47 -0.84
C GLY A 40 -44.00 1.31 -1.78
N GLY A 41 -42.73 0.90 -1.88
CA GLY A 41 -42.33 -0.29 -2.64
C GLY A 41 -42.59 -1.58 -1.87
N ASN A 42 -42.93 -2.68 -2.56
CA ASN A 42 -42.95 -4.01 -1.94
C ASN A 42 -41.53 -4.54 -1.76
N GLU A 43 -41.31 -5.37 -0.72
CA GLU A 43 -39.98 -5.91 -0.39
C GLU A 43 -39.55 -6.85 -1.52
N SER A 44 -38.71 -6.35 -2.43
CA SER A 44 -38.35 -7.06 -3.64
C SER A 44 -37.34 -8.17 -3.33
N GLN A 45 -37.36 -9.21 -4.16
CA GLN A 45 -36.39 -10.31 -4.10
C GLN A 45 -34.94 -9.81 -4.25
N GLU A 46 -34.75 -8.61 -4.82
CA GLU A 46 -33.48 -7.91 -4.95
C GLU A 46 -32.95 -7.40 -3.60
N LEU A 47 -33.80 -6.84 -2.73
CA LEU A 47 -33.38 -6.42 -1.37
C LEU A 47 -32.82 -7.60 -0.58
N LYS A 48 -33.47 -8.77 -0.67
CA LYS A 48 -33.00 -10.01 -0.03
C LYS A 48 -31.69 -10.52 -0.62
N GLN A 49 -31.51 -10.43 -1.93
CA GLN A 49 -30.23 -10.78 -2.56
C GLN A 49 -29.11 -9.84 -2.13
N LEU A 50 -29.38 -8.54 -2.04
CA LEU A 50 -28.41 -7.53 -1.62
C LEU A 50 -27.98 -7.72 -0.16
N ASP A 51 -28.93 -8.05 0.74
CA ASP A 51 -28.63 -8.41 2.13
C ASP A 51 -27.73 -9.67 2.22
N ILE A 52 -27.97 -10.67 1.37
CA ILE A 52 -27.15 -11.89 1.31
C ILE A 52 -25.73 -11.57 0.82
N GLN A 53 -25.58 -10.75 -0.24
CA GLN A 53 -24.28 -10.33 -0.77
C GLN A 53 -23.50 -9.49 0.25
N LEU A 54 -24.19 -8.65 1.00
CA LEU A 54 -23.60 -7.85 2.07
C LEU A 54 -23.13 -8.74 3.23
N ALA A 55 -23.92 -9.73 3.62
CA ALA A 55 -23.54 -10.69 4.64
C ALA A 55 -22.32 -11.54 4.22
N SER A 56 -22.28 -12.01 2.97
CA SER A 56 -21.13 -12.78 2.46
C SER A 56 -19.86 -11.93 2.42
N ALA A 57 -19.93 -10.68 1.94
CA ALA A 57 -18.79 -9.77 1.92
C ALA A 57 -18.25 -9.47 3.33
N ARG A 58 -19.14 -9.37 4.34
CA ARG A 58 -18.72 -9.22 5.74
C ARG A 58 -17.98 -10.45 6.26
N VAL A 59 -18.48 -11.64 5.94
CA VAL A 59 -17.84 -12.91 6.34
C VAL A 59 -16.47 -13.06 5.70
N GLU A 60 -16.33 -12.71 4.42
CA GLU A 60 -15.04 -12.76 3.72
C GLU A 60 -14.03 -11.78 4.33
N LEU A 61 -14.45 -10.56 4.68
CA LEU A 61 -13.57 -9.60 5.37
C LEU A 61 -13.12 -10.14 6.72
N LEU A 62 -14.03 -10.78 7.46
CA LEU A 62 -13.73 -11.35 8.77
C LEU A 62 -12.74 -12.51 8.68
N LYS A 63 -12.92 -13.39 7.68
CA LYS A 63 -11.96 -14.47 7.37
C LYS A 63 -10.59 -13.91 7.01
N PHE A 64 -10.54 -12.96 6.10
CA PHE A 64 -9.28 -12.31 5.70
C PHE A 64 -8.53 -11.71 6.91
N LYS A 65 -9.23 -11.01 7.80
CA LYS A 65 -8.65 -10.45 9.03
C LYS A 65 -8.11 -11.54 9.95
N ASN A 66 -8.86 -12.62 10.14
CA ASN A 66 -8.42 -13.75 10.98
C ASN A 66 -7.21 -14.46 10.38
N ASP A 67 -7.22 -14.74 9.08
CA ASP A 67 -6.10 -15.40 8.40
C ASP A 67 -4.83 -14.53 8.46
N TYR A 68 -4.99 -13.21 8.33
CA TYR A 68 -3.89 -12.26 8.49
C TYR A 68 -3.35 -12.21 9.92
N LEU A 69 -4.23 -12.20 10.93
CA LEU A 69 -3.83 -12.27 12.35
C LEU A 69 -3.10 -13.57 12.66
N ILE A 70 -3.57 -14.72 12.15
CA ILE A 70 -2.89 -16.00 12.29
C ILE A 70 -1.50 -15.95 11.66
N GLY A 71 -1.36 -15.31 10.49
CA GLY A 71 -0.06 -15.10 9.85
C GLY A 71 0.89 -14.25 10.69
N ILE A 72 0.39 -13.18 11.31
CA ILE A 72 1.16 -12.35 12.25
C ILE A 72 1.58 -13.17 13.47
N ASP A 73 0.66 -13.89 14.11
CA ASP A 73 0.95 -14.71 15.29
C ASP A 73 1.99 -15.79 14.97
N SER A 74 1.88 -16.44 13.82
CA SER A 74 2.88 -17.41 13.35
C SER A 74 4.26 -16.76 13.16
N THR A 75 4.30 -15.55 12.62
CA THR A 75 5.54 -14.78 12.45
C THR A 75 6.14 -14.37 13.80
N ILE A 76 5.31 -13.95 14.76
CA ILE A 76 5.73 -13.62 16.12
C ILE A 76 6.35 -14.85 16.79
N GLU A 77 5.72 -16.01 16.70
CA GLU A 77 6.23 -17.25 17.28
C GLU A 77 7.55 -17.70 16.62
N GLN A 78 7.66 -17.59 15.30
CA GLN A 78 8.93 -17.86 14.62
C GLN A 78 10.05 -16.94 15.09
N ASN A 79 9.79 -15.63 15.20
CA ASN A 79 10.76 -14.67 15.71
C ASN A 79 11.14 -14.95 17.17
N ARG A 80 10.17 -15.35 18.00
CA ARG A 80 10.41 -15.74 19.39
C ARG A 80 11.33 -16.96 19.48
N LEU A 81 11.12 -17.97 18.64
CA LEU A 81 12.00 -19.14 18.56
C LEU A 81 13.42 -18.74 18.12
N SER A 82 13.56 -17.89 17.10
CA SER A 82 14.85 -17.37 16.67
C SER A 82 15.57 -16.57 17.77
N LEU A 83 14.84 -15.77 18.56
CA LEU A 83 15.40 -15.04 19.70
C LEU A 83 15.88 -15.99 20.80
N MET A 84 15.15 -17.07 21.08
CA MET A 84 15.58 -18.09 22.04
C MET A 84 16.85 -18.80 21.58
N GLU A 85 16.95 -19.15 20.30
CA GLU A 85 18.15 -19.78 19.73
C GLU A 85 19.36 -18.85 19.79
N LEU A 86 19.15 -17.57 19.48
CA LEU A 86 20.20 -16.55 19.59
C LEU A 86 20.66 -16.35 21.04
N ALA A 87 19.72 -16.30 21.99
CA ALA A 87 20.04 -16.19 23.42
C ALA A 87 20.85 -17.40 23.92
N ALA A 88 20.49 -18.62 23.51
CA ALA A 88 21.25 -19.83 23.84
C ALA A 88 22.65 -19.83 23.22
N THR A 89 22.79 -19.27 22.02
CA THR A 89 24.09 -19.11 21.34
C THR A 89 24.96 -18.08 22.06
N LEU A 90 24.36 -16.98 22.49
CA LEU A 90 25.02 -15.94 23.26
C LEU A 90 25.48 -16.46 24.62
N GLU A 91 24.65 -17.22 25.32
CA GLU A 91 25.02 -17.86 26.60
C GLU A 91 26.23 -18.81 26.42
N LYS A 92 26.24 -19.62 25.36
CA LYS A 92 27.39 -20.48 25.03
C LYS A 92 28.65 -19.68 24.73
N ALA A 93 28.52 -18.57 23.98
CA ALA A 93 29.65 -17.69 23.69
C ALA A 93 30.18 -17.03 24.97
N GLN A 94 29.29 -16.58 25.86
CA GLN A 94 29.63 -16.00 27.16
C GLN A 94 30.39 -17.00 28.03
N ALA A 95 29.89 -18.23 28.14
CA ALA A 95 30.53 -19.30 28.90
C ALA A 95 31.91 -19.68 28.34
N ALA A 96 32.07 -19.64 27.01
CA ALA A 96 33.37 -19.83 26.37
C ALA A 96 34.35 -18.69 26.76
N VAL A 97 33.90 -17.43 26.68
CA VAL A 97 34.70 -16.27 27.09
C VAL A 97 35.12 -16.38 28.56
N ASP A 98 34.19 -16.70 29.47
CA ASP A 98 34.47 -16.87 30.90
C ASP A 98 35.47 -18.01 31.17
N ALA A 99 35.36 -19.12 30.43
CA ALA A 99 36.30 -20.23 30.51
C ALA A 99 37.72 -19.83 30.02
N TYR A 100 37.82 -19.01 28.98
CA TYR A 100 39.09 -18.44 28.54
C TYR A 100 39.65 -17.43 29.54
N GLN A 101 38.80 -16.65 30.19
CA GLN A 101 39.17 -15.68 31.23
C GLN A 101 39.68 -16.35 32.52
N LYS A 102 39.12 -17.50 32.92
CA LYS A 102 39.65 -18.31 34.04
C LYS A 102 40.97 -19.01 33.71
N ARG A 103 41.19 -19.36 32.44
CA ARG A 103 42.46 -19.91 31.96
C ARG A 103 43.53 -18.82 31.76
N ALA A 104 43.17 -17.55 32.03
CA ALA A 104 43.96 -16.40 31.69
C ALA A 104 45.10 -16.07 32.65
N GLU A 105 45.07 -16.59 33.88
CA GLU A 105 46.09 -16.33 34.91
C GLU A 105 47.49 -16.88 34.56
N THR A 106 47.73 -17.45 33.37
CA THR A 106 49.07 -17.96 33.03
C THR A 106 49.65 -17.60 31.65
N VAL A 107 48.91 -17.37 30.53
CA VAL A 107 49.56 -17.11 29.19
C VAL A 107 48.73 -16.25 28.16
N THR A 108 47.71 -15.47 28.51
CA THR A 108 46.52 -15.28 27.62
C THR A 108 46.15 -13.87 27.07
N THR A 109 47.03 -12.90 26.92
CA THR A 109 46.59 -11.58 26.41
C THR A 109 46.22 -11.58 24.92
N THR A 110 47.02 -12.19 24.05
CA THR A 110 46.83 -12.05 22.58
C THR A 110 45.63 -12.82 22.00
N VAL A 111 45.26 -13.98 22.56
CA VAL A 111 44.15 -14.79 22.04
C VAL A 111 42.79 -14.21 22.47
N LEU A 112 42.70 -13.70 23.69
CA LEU A 112 41.49 -13.02 24.21
C LEU A 112 41.23 -11.73 23.46
N ASP A 113 42.27 -10.96 23.16
CA ASP A 113 42.15 -9.72 22.39
C ASP A 113 41.71 -9.99 20.94
N LYS A 114 42.23 -11.06 20.32
CA LYS A 114 41.78 -11.48 18.98
C LYS A 114 40.31 -11.90 18.98
N LEU A 115 39.86 -12.70 19.94
CA LEU A 115 38.46 -13.13 20.04
C LEU A 115 37.51 -11.93 20.24
N ARG A 116 37.91 -10.97 21.10
CA ARG A 116 37.15 -9.72 21.30
C ARG A 116 37.08 -8.90 20.01
N PHE A 117 38.19 -8.78 19.30
CA PHE A 117 38.24 -8.08 18.02
C PHE A 117 37.34 -8.74 16.98
N ASP A 118 37.43 -10.07 16.80
CA ASP A 118 36.61 -10.83 15.86
C ASP A 118 35.11 -10.69 16.20
N THR A 119 34.76 -10.69 17.49
CA THR A 119 33.38 -10.46 17.96
C THR A 119 32.91 -9.04 17.65
N LEU A 120 33.77 -8.04 17.85
CA LEU A 120 33.46 -6.64 17.57
C LEU A 120 33.24 -6.42 16.06
N VAL A 121 34.08 -7.02 15.22
CA VAL A 121 33.92 -7.01 13.75
C VAL A 121 32.60 -7.65 13.36
N SER A 122 32.27 -8.82 13.91
CA SER A 122 31.00 -9.49 13.62
C SER A 122 29.78 -8.64 14.00
N ILE A 123 29.82 -7.96 15.16
CA ILE A 123 28.76 -7.03 15.57
C ILE A 123 28.67 -5.86 14.58
N TYR A 124 29.79 -5.30 14.15
CA TYR A 124 29.83 -4.17 13.22
C TYR A 124 29.28 -4.55 11.83
N GLU A 125 29.60 -5.74 11.34
CA GLU A 125 29.06 -6.29 10.10
C GLU A 125 27.54 -6.48 10.18
N GLN A 126 27.05 -7.00 11.32
CA GLN A 126 25.61 -7.13 11.57
C GLN A 126 24.93 -5.76 11.62
N GLU A 127 25.50 -4.80 12.34
CA GLU A 127 24.98 -3.43 12.41
C GLU A 127 24.88 -2.81 11.02
N SER A 128 25.94 -2.90 10.21
CA SER A 128 25.95 -2.39 8.84
C SER A 128 24.85 -3.03 7.98
N ALA A 129 24.66 -4.35 8.09
CA ALA A 129 23.59 -5.06 7.39
C ALA A 129 22.19 -4.61 7.84
N TYR A 130 21.99 -4.33 9.13
CA TYR A 130 20.73 -3.80 9.64
C TYR A 130 20.46 -2.36 9.16
N GLN A 131 21.49 -1.51 9.14
CA GLN A 131 21.38 -0.14 8.62
C GLN A 131 21.03 -0.11 7.13
N GLU A 132 21.60 -1.02 6.33
CA GLU A 132 21.26 -1.16 4.91
C GLU A 132 19.81 -1.60 4.74
N ARG A 133 19.37 -2.64 5.48
CA ARG A 133 17.95 -3.07 5.49
C ARG A 133 17.00 -1.95 5.90
N MET A 134 17.38 -1.13 6.88
CA MET A 134 16.56 -0.01 7.34
C MET A 134 16.38 1.05 6.24
N ARG A 135 17.45 1.39 5.51
CA ARG A 135 17.37 2.28 4.34
C ARG A 135 16.47 1.69 3.25
N ASP A 136 16.64 0.40 2.97
CA ASP A 136 15.86 -0.32 1.98
C ASP A 136 14.36 -0.31 2.29
N ILE A 137 14.01 -0.45 3.57
CA ILE A 137 12.62 -0.37 4.05
C ILE A 137 12.08 1.06 3.94
N ASP A 138 12.88 2.07 4.30
CA ASP A 138 12.46 3.48 4.21
C ASP A 138 12.16 3.89 2.76
N ASP A 139 13.00 3.47 1.80
CA ASP A 139 12.77 3.76 0.39
C ASP A 139 11.54 3.04 -0.16
N LYS A 140 11.30 1.79 0.26
CA LYS A 140 10.06 1.07 -0.06
C LYS A 140 8.83 1.76 0.53
N LEU A 141 8.93 2.28 1.76
CA LEU A 141 7.83 3.00 2.41
C LEU A 141 7.50 4.29 1.65
N LYS A 142 8.50 5.05 1.21
CA LYS A 142 8.32 6.24 0.36
C LYS A 142 7.64 5.90 -0.96
N ALA A 143 8.07 4.83 -1.62
CA ALA A 143 7.46 4.38 -2.87
C ALA A 143 5.98 3.99 -2.68
N VAL A 144 5.66 3.25 -1.63
CA VAL A 144 4.26 2.89 -1.30
C VAL A 144 3.42 4.14 -1.03
N ASN A 145 3.94 5.10 -0.27
CA ASN A 145 3.23 6.35 0.01
C ASN A 145 2.96 7.16 -1.26
N LEU A 146 3.91 7.19 -2.21
CA LEU A 146 3.72 7.83 -3.51
C LEU A 146 2.61 7.12 -4.30
N THR A 147 2.66 5.79 -4.42
CA THR A 147 1.61 5.01 -5.10
C THR A 147 0.24 5.20 -4.45
N MET A 148 0.16 5.27 -3.12
CA MET A 148 -1.10 5.55 -2.41
C MET A 148 -1.64 6.96 -2.70
N SER A 149 -0.75 7.94 -2.80
CA SER A 149 -1.12 9.30 -3.20
C SER A 149 -1.64 9.33 -4.64
N GLU A 150 -0.96 8.66 -5.57
CA GLU A 150 -1.35 8.56 -6.98
C GLU A 150 -2.65 7.79 -7.19
N ALA A 151 -2.98 6.85 -6.29
CA ALA A 151 -4.25 6.13 -6.30
C ALA A 151 -5.45 7.04 -5.92
N THR A 152 -5.19 8.26 -5.44
CA THR A 152 -6.21 9.29 -5.21
C THR A 152 -6.06 10.39 -6.25
N VAL A 153 -6.93 10.40 -7.25
CA VAL A 153 -6.93 11.45 -8.28
C VAL A 153 -7.61 12.69 -7.69
N VAL A 154 -6.87 13.80 -7.66
CA VAL A 154 -7.36 15.13 -7.26
C VAL A 154 -7.33 16.07 -8.46
N ALA A 155 -8.26 17.02 -8.51
CA ALA A 155 -8.27 18.03 -9.57
C ALA A 155 -7.00 18.90 -9.48
N PRO A 156 -6.28 19.14 -10.61
CA PRO A 156 -5.08 19.96 -10.60
C PRO A 156 -5.36 21.46 -10.52
N THR A 157 -6.59 21.88 -10.81
CA THR A 157 -7.05 23.26 -10.80
C THR A 157 -8.54 23.30 -10.43
N ASP A 158 -9.00 24.44 -9.94
CA ASP A 158 -10.42 24.73 -9.79
C ASP A 158 -11.09 24.85 -11.18
N GLY A 159 -12.35 24.43 -11.27
CA GLY A 159 -13.07 24.42 -12.53
C GLY A 159 -14.32 23.53 -12.53
N THR A 160 -14.96 23.48 -13.69
CA THR A 160 -16.09 22.59 -13.94
C THR A 160 -15.61 21.21 -14.40
N VAL A 161 -16.08 20.16 -13.74
CA VAL A 161 -15.75 18.76 -14.08
C VAL A 161 -16.57 18.31 -15.30
N ASN A 162 -15.88 17.81 -16.32
CA ASN A 162 -16.47 17.15 -17.48
C ASN A 162 -16.10 15.66 -17.48
N ILE A 163 -17.07 14.79 -17.19
CA ILE A 163 -16.88 13.35 -17.10
C ILE A 163 -16.90 12.74 -18.50
N ILE A 164 -15.85 12.00 -18.87
CA ILE A 164 -15.67 11.41 -20.20
C ILE A 164 -15.96 9.90 -20.16
N ALA A 165 -15.56 9.23 -19.08
CA ALA A 165 -15.82 7.81 -18.86
C ALA A 165 -16.75 7.62 -17.66
N ASP A 166 -17.81 6.85 -17.86
CA ASP A 166 -18.66 6.38 -16.77
C ASP A 166 -17.98 5.17 -16.13
N ILE A 167 -17.48 5.35 -14.90
CA ILE A 167 -16.70 4.34 -14.19
C ILE A 167 -17.48 3.83 -12.98
N ALA A 168 -17.55 2.52 -12.82
CA ALA A 168 -18.26 1.91 -11.69
C ALA A 168 -17.31 1.64 -10.50
N PRO A 169 -17.80 1.75 -9.25
CA PRO A 169 -17.03 1.30 -8.09
C PRO A 169 -16.62 -0.18 -8.21
N GLY A 170 -15.34 -0.46 -8.03
CA GLY A 170 -14.78 -1.81 -8.14
C GLY A 170 -14.30 -2.19 -9.55
N GLU A 171 -14.51 -1.31 -10.53
CA GLU A 171 -13.94 -1.46 -11.87
C GLU A 171 -12.42 -1.24 -11.84
N VAL A 172 -11.69 -2.07 -12.59
CA VAL A 172 -10.24 -1.96 -12.75
C VAL A 172 -9.95 -1.12 -13.99
N LEU A 173 -9.31 0.03 -13.79
CA LEU A 173 -8.96 0.95 -14.87
C LEU A 173 -7.49 0.77 -15.27
N ASN A 174 -7.23 0.83 -16.57
CA ASN A 174 -5.87 0.91 -17.09
C ASN A 174 -5.38 2.36 -17.06
N ASN A 175 -4.08 2.58 -16.87
CA ASN A 175 -3.47 3.92 -16.75
C ASN A 175 -3.66 4.84 -17.98
N SER A 176 -4.18 4.32 -19.10
CA SER A 176 -4.40 5.06 -20.35
C SER A 176 -5.84 5.58 -20.50
N VAL A 177 -6.74 5.25 -19.57
CA VAL A 177 -8.16 5.64 -19.65
C VAL A 177 -8.32 7.06 -19.09
N GLU A 178 -8.73 7.99 -19.95
CA GLU A 178 -9.11 9.33 -19.51
C GLU A 178 -10.51 9.29 -18.89
N VAL A 179 -10.60 9.61 -17.60
CA VAL A 179 -11.85 9.50 -16.82
C VAL A 179 -12.65 10.80 -16.87
N ALA A 180 -11.98 11.93 -16.65
CA ALA A 180 -12.60 13.24 -16.61
C ALA A 180 -11.58 14.34 -16.98
N THR A 181 -12.11 15.44 -17.49
CA THR A 181 -11.37 16.68 -17.72
C THR A 181 -11.88 17.77 -16.78
N ILE A 182 -11.00 18.67 -16.36
CA ILE A 182 -11.39 19.87 -15.60
C ILE A 182 -11.29 21.06 -16.55
N VAL A 183 -12.42 21.75 -16.75
CA VAL A 183 -12.47 23.01 -17.49
C VAL A 183 -12.26 24.13 -16.48
N PRO A 184 -11.14 24.88 -16.52
CA PRO A 184 -10.86 25.92 -15.53
C PRO A 184 -11.90 27.03 -15.55
N ASP A 185 -12.27 27.54 -14.37
CA ASP A 185 -13.25 28.66 -14.23
C ASP A 185 -12.61 30.04 -14.50
N THR A 186 -11.47 30.08 -15.18
CA THR A 186 -10.79 31.33 -15.53
C THR A 186 -11.36 31.91 -16.83
N ASP A 187 -11.62 33.23 -16.84
CA ASP A 187 -12.13 34.00 -18.00
C ASP A 187 -11.20 34.03 -19.24
N THR A 188 -10.09 33.29 -19.25
CA THR A 188 -8.95 33.56 -20.15
C THR A 188 -8.69 32.55 -21.27
N GLU A 189 -9.27 31.35 -21.34
CA GLU A 189 -8.78 30.36 -22.32
C GLU A 189 -9.84 29.51 -23.06
N PHE A 190 -11.02 30.05 -23.35
CA PHE A 190 -11.82 29.49 -24.45
C PHE A 190 -11.20 29.92 -25.79
N LYS A 191 -10.31 29.07 -26.33
CA LYS A 191 -9.74 29.28 -27.66
C LYS A 191 -10.70 28.75 -28.72
N ILE A 192 -11.28 29.65 -29.51
CA ILE A 192 -12.00 29.26 -30.72
C ILE A 192 -11.00 29.09 -31.85
N VAL A 193 -10.95 27.88 -32.43
CA VAL A 193 -10.14 27.58 -33.61
C VAL A 193 -11.07 27.53 -34.80
N PHE A 194 -10.82 28.36 -35.81
CA PHE A 194 -11.56 28.37 -37.07
C PHE A 194 -10.62 27.97 -38.20
N ASP A 195 -11.07 27.04 -39.03
CA ASP A 195 -10.37 26.67 -40.26
C ASP A 195 -10.74 27.65 -41.38
N VAL A 196 -9.74 28.38 -41.88
CA VAL A 196 -9.90 29.34 -42.98
C VAL A 196 -9.32 28.74 -44.25
N SER A 197 -10.08 28.80 -45.34
CA SER A 197 -9.59 28.32 -46.64
C SER A 197 -8.38 29.14 -47.11
N ASN A 198 -7.44 28.51 -47.83
CA ASN A 198 -6.28 29.21 -48.41
C ASN A 198 -6.67 30.39 -49.32
N LYS A 199 -7.89 30.39 -49.87
CA LYS A 199 -8.41 31.50 -50.68
C LYS A 199 -8.75 32.72 -49.82
N ASP A 200 -9.27 32.47 -48.62
CA ASP A 200 -9.84 33.51 -47.75
C ASP A 200 -8.86 33.98 -46.66
N ILE A 201 -7.77 33.23 -46.43
CA ILE A 201 -6.74 33.57 -45.43
C ILE A 201 -6.06 34.92 -45.69
N SER A 202 -6.01 35.35 -46.96
CA SER A 202 -5.43 36.64 -47.35
C SER A 202 -6.15 37.85 -46.73
N GLY A 203 -7.40 37.67 -46.30
CA GLY A 203 -8.23 38.70 -45.68
C GLY A 203 -8.25 38.71 -44.14
N VAL A 204 -7.55 37.77 -43.47
CA VAL A 204 -7.59 37.62 -42.01
C VAL A 204 -6.26 38.05 -41.39
N LYS A 205 -6.32 38.90 -40.36
CA LYS A 205 -5.13 39.37 -39.61
C LYS A 205 -5.28 39.17 -38.10
N PRO A 206 -4.17 38.96 -37.36
CA PRO A 206 -4.20 38.93 -35.89
C PRO A 206 -4.80 40.22 -35.32
N GLY A 207 -5.72 40.10 -34.37
CA GLY A 207 -6.38 41.24 -33.71
C GLY A 207 -7.54 41.87 -34.48
N GLN A 208 -7.97 41.25 -35.58
CA GLN A 208 -9.18 41.63 -36.30
C GLN A 208 -10.42 41.21 -35.48
N VAL A 209 -11.32 42.16 -35.24
CA VAL A 209 -12.57 41.98 -34.47
C VAL A 209 -13.71 41.60 -35.40
#